data_AF-A0A9W4N1S4-F1
#
_entry.id   AF-A0A9W4N1S4-F1
#
_cell.length_a   1.000
_cell.length_b   1.000
_cell.length_c   1.000
_cell.angle_alpha   90.00
_cell.angle_beta   90.00
_cell.angle_gamma   90.00
#
_symmetry.space_group_name_H-M   'P 1'
#
loop_
_entity.id
_entity.type
_entity.pdbx_description
1 polymer ?
#
loop_
_entity_poly.entity_id
_entity_poly.type
_entity_poly.pdbx_seq_one_letter_code
_entity_poly.pdbx_strand_id
1 'polypeptide(L)'
;MMARADSDIHIPPVVKQLAPYVKSRQEALQIRQALTSYLRSFIVFNEANDPTQSHLSLSVPTGTVADVNRIPADLPGLRKDYLKALAANVAARKDFNATTDNVAALRRQRTSPNRPCESDPRESGAEIRDYLALLRDRRRHNKLQVFQQYLEEVKARDTTTLGDSGYAEEQISLPEAEVEQDHAGTNLNELVHSLERAVVRAKSQLDRQKQLFDKAKTQHDSRHNPASISVSPDVKAQALQKTRDELVQWVEERLVGQGDPDENVLQELPPEEIEAAQRDLEDRKTQIANQYAVYVQARRELLEAASRACQPVNVAPKPPSRSNKTEPVPAELPPPNAIDVLSYATENLLPLSKGQKSLSLQRSYLSGLLSKEKLTTLRALNRLSDESHLLPEYPIDSRQPRAKHANFRTQAQPEQSSDEVVQLAEAWAFAAGAAGASGRDYVQEKVVLGTEVAQDARQTLSDVYGTLNQDLDEVMDGQKRQTSNPTRLRGGSRIEKRPTGPWSQLNGKVGVE
;
A
#
# COMPACT_ATOMS: atom_id res chain seq x y z
N MET A 1 55.75 40.36 -37.85
CA MET A 1 55.58 40.23 -36.39
C MET A 1 54.94 38.87 -36.13
N MET A 2 55.77 37.95 -35.62
CA MET A 2 55.53 36.64 -35.01
C MET A 2 54.46 35.69 -35.56
N ALA A 3 55.00 34.63 -36.18
CA ALA A 3 54.43 33.32 -36.45
C ALA A 3 53.57 32.77 -35.31
N ARG A 4 52.36 32.32 -35.67
CA ARG A 4 51.62 31.30 -34.92
C ARG A 4 51.74 30.01 -35.71
N ALA A 5 52.37 29.03 -35.08
CA ALA A 5 52.59 27.71 -35.62
C ALA A 5 51.27 27.02 -35.97
N ASP A 6 51.15 26.61 -37.22
CA ASP A 6 50.18 25.62 -37.68
C ASP A 6 50.51 24.30 -36.99
N SER A 7 49.81 24.00 -35.90
CA SER A 7 49.73 22.65 -35.39
C SER A 7 48.78 21.88 -36.30
N ASP A 8 49.33 21.14 -37.25
CA ASP A 8 48.64 20.08 -37.97
C ASP A 8 48.17 19.03 -36.95
N ILE A 9 47.01 19.28 -36.37
CA ILE A 9 46.29 18.28 -35.58
C ILE A 9 45.90 17.21 -36.59
N HIS A 10 46.43 15.99 -36.42
CA HIS A 10 46.09 14.83 -37.23
C HIS A 10 44.61 14.47 -37.00
N ILE A 11 43.74 15.14 -37.76
CA ILE A 11 42.31 14.93 -37.74
C ILE A 11 42.04 13.59 -38.44
N PRO A 12 41.46 12.58 -37.75
CA PRO A 12 41.14 11.30 -38.34
C PRO A 12 40.30 11.47 -39.61
N PRO A 13 40.46 10.62 -40.65
CA PRO A 13 39.74 10.74 -41.92
C PRO A 13 38.20 10.78 -41.75
N VAL A 14 37.70 10.18 -40.67
CA VAL A 14 36.29 10.22 -40.26
C VAL A 14 35.82 11.64 -39.95
N VAL A 15 36.64 12.47 -39.31
CA VAL A 15 36.28 13.83 -38.94
C VAL A 15 36.26 14.76 -40.17
N LYS A 16 37.05 14.47 -41.21
CA LYS A 16 36.96 15.17 -42.50
C LYS A 16 35.65 14.87 -43.23
N GLN A 17 35.12 13.65 -43.11
CA GLN A 17 33.81 13.28 -43.64
C GLN A 17 32.66 13.90 -42.83
N LEU A 18 32.88 14.15 -41.53
CA LEU A 18 31.91 14.80 -40.65
C LEU A 18 32.01 16.33 -40.66
N ALA A 19 33.07 16.92 -41.19
CA ALA A 19 33.28 18.37 -41.29
C ALA A 19 32.06 19.16 -41.82
N PRO A 20 31.32 18.73 -42.87
CA PRO A 20 30.12 19.46 -43.30
C PRO A 20 28.94 19.40 -42.31
N TYR A 21 28.97 18.45 -41.35
CA TYR A 21 27.95 18.27 -40.32
C TYR A 21 28.37 18.80 -38.94
N VAL A 22 29.66 19.11 -38.75
CA VAL A 22 30.22 19.69 -37.52
C VAL A 22 30.17 21.21 -37.62
N LYS A 23 29.12 21.80 -37.03
CA LYS A 23 28.95 23.26 -36.97
C LYS A 23 29.66 23.86 -35.76
N SER A 24 30.04 25.13 -35.87
CA SER A 24 30.59 25.88 -34.74
C SER A 24 29.56 25.95 -33.60
N ARG A 25 30.03 26.07 -32.35
CA ARG A 25 29.13 26.14 -31.18
C ARG A 25 28.10 27.25 -31.31
N GLN A 26 28.48 28.38 -31.91
CA GLN A 26 27.60 29.54 -32.12
C GLN A 26 26.55 29.26 -33.20
N GLU A 27 26.93 28.68 -34.34
CA GLU A 27 25.98 28.28 -35.38
C GLU A 27 25.00 27.22 -34.89
N ALA A 28 25.49 26.23 -34.13
CA ALA A 28 24.63 25.21 -33.54
C ALA A 28 23.59 25.82 -32.58
N LEU A 29 23.99 26.85 -31.80
CA LEU A 29 23.06 27.58 -30.95
C LEU A 29 22.04 28.39 -31.75
N GLN A 30 22.46 29.11 -32.80
CA GLN A 30 21.55 29.87 -33.66
C GLN A 30 20.53 28.95 -34.35
N ILE A 31 20.96 27.79 -34.85
CA ILE A 31 20.08 26.79 -35.47
C ILE A 31 19.08 26.24 -34.45
N ARG A 32 19.53 25.90 -33.23
CA ARG A 32 18.62 25.44 -32.17
C ARG A 32 17.61 26.51 -31.79
N GLN A 33 18.02 27.77 -31.69
CA GLN A 33 17.13 28.89 -31.42
C GLN A 33 16.07 29.04 -32.50
N ALA A 34 16.48 29.02 -33.78
CA ALA A 34 15.57 29.13 -34.92
C ALA A 34 14.59 27.94 -35.02
N LEU A 35 15.05 26.71 -34.73
CA LEU A 35 14.18 25.54 -34.68
C LEU A 35 13.21 25.59 -33.49
N THR A 36 13.67 26.10 -32.35
CA THR A 36 12.83 26.25 -31.16
C THR A 36 11.74 27.30 -31.41
N SER A 37 12.07 28.44 -32.00
CA SER A 37 11.06 29.46 -32.35
C SER A 37 10.06 28.93 -33.37
N TYR A 38 10.53 28.16 -34.36
CA TYR A 38 9.66 27.54 -35.35
C TYR A 38 8.73 26.48 -34.75
N LEU A 39 9.18 25.63 -33.84
CA LEU A 39 8.29 24.66 -33.18
C LEU A 39 7.32 25.34 -32.23
N ARG A 40 7.75 26.40 -31.53
CA ARG A 40 6.89 27.18 -30.63
C ARG A 40 5.71 27.85 -31.35
N SER A 41 5.85 28.26 -32.61
CA SER A 41 4.69 28.83 -33.33
C SER A 41 3.54 27.83 -33.56
N PHE A 42 3.82 26.53 -33.46
CA PHE A 42 2.80 25.49 -33.61
C PHE A 42 2.22 24.98 -32.29
N ILE A 43 2.75 25.42 -31.14
CA ILE A 43 2.37 24.91 -29.83
C ILE A 43 1.76 26.05 -29.00
N VAL A 44 0.58 25.83 -28.44
CA VAL A 44 -0.08 26.76 -27.52
C VAL A 44 0.30 26.40 -26.09
N PHE A 45 0.98 27.32 -25.41
CA PHE A 45 1.40 27.16 -24.02
C PHE A 45 0.40 27.82 -23.08
N ASN A 46 0.27 27.28 -21.86
CA ASN A 46 -0.62 27.84 -20.85
C ASN A 46 0.03 29.10 -20.22
N GLU A 47 -0.70 30.23 -20.17
CA GLU A 47 -0.18 31.56 -19.78
C GLU A 47 0.40 31.64 -18.35
N ALA A 48 0.15 30.64 -17.51
CA ALA A 48 0.63 30.60 -16.13
C ALA A 48 2.12 30.26 -15.97
N ASN A 49 2.80 29.79 -17.02
CA ASN A 49 4.23 29.49 -16.99
C ASN A 49 4.92 30.24 -18.12
N ASP A 50 5.61 31.35 -17.80
CA ASP A 50 6.49 32.03 -18.74
C ASP A 50 7.48 31.01 -19.36
N PRO A 51 7.42 30.73 -20.67
CA PRO A 51 8.27 29.74 -21.31
C PRO A 51 9.65 30.35 -21.63
N THR A 52 10.29 30.95 -20.64
CA THR A 52 11.71 31.38 -20.72
C THR A 52 12.67 30.18 -20.60
N GLN A 53 12.14 28.97 -20.45
CA GLN A 53 12.93 27.76 -20.29
C GLN A 53 13.69 27.42 -21.59
N SER A 54 14.97 27.76 -21.54
CA SER A 54 16.12 27.21 -22.26
C SER A 54 15.88 26.59 -23.64
N HIS A 55 16.48 27.20 -24.67
CA HIS A 55 16.66 26.61 -26.03
C HIS A 55 17.45 25.28 -26.05
N LEU A 56 17.86 24.77 -24.89
CA LEU A 56 18.62 23.54 -24.70
C LEU A 56 17.74 22.31 -24.51
N SER A 57 16.47 22.49 -24.14
CA SER A 57 15.51 21.40 -23.97
C SER A 57 14.39 21.55 -25.02
N LEU A 58 14.55 20.88 -26.16
CA LEU A 58 13.48 20.74 -27.16
C LEU A 58 12.34 19.83 -26.64
N SER A 59 12.56 19.14 -25.52
CA SER A 59 11.52 18.43 -24.78
C SER A 59 10.71 19.44 -23.98
N VAL A 60 9.52 19.77 -24.47
CA VAL A 60 8.57 20.58 -23.73
C VAL A 60 8.17 19.83 -22.44
N PRO A 61 8.33 20.41 -21.24
CA PRO A 61 7.84 19.81 -20.00
C PRO A 61 6.35 19.58 -20.11
N THR A 62 5.94 18.33 -19.91
CA THR A 62 4.68 17.84 -20.46
C THR A 62 3.42 18.55 -19.89
N GLY A 63 3.51 19.24 -18.76
CA GLY A 63 2.42 20.01 -18.17
C GLY A 63 2.21 21.44 -18.72
N THR A 64 3.05 21.90 -19.66
CA THR A 64 3.02 23.31 -20.15
C THR A 64 2.27 23.50 -21.47
N VAL A 65 1.97 22.42 -22.20
CA VAL A 65 1.25 22.49 -23.49
C VAL A 65 -0.24 22.38 -23.27
N ALA A 66 -0.98 23.41 -23.70
CA ALA A 66 -2.44 23.43 -23.66
C ALA A 66 -3.06 22.85 -24.94
N ASP A 67 -2.49 23.18 -26.10
CA ASP A 67 -2.95 22.66 -27.39
C ASP A 67 -1.90 22.75 -28.50
N VAL A 68 -2.16 22.11 -29.64
CA VAL A 68 -1.32 22.18 -30.86
C VAL A 68 -2.11 22.81 -32.00
N ASN A 69 -1.56 23.84 -32.63
CA ASN A 69 -2.16 24.51 -33.79
C ASN A 69 -2.23 23.57 -35.01
N ARG A 70 -3.13 23.87 -35.97
CA ARG A 70 -3.33 23.06 -37.19
C ARG A 70 -2.00 22.85 -37.93
N ILE A 71 -1.54 21.59 -37.96
CA ILE A 71 -0.26 21.19 -38.57
C ILE A 71 -0.30 21.49 -40.08
N PRO A 72 0.58 22.35 -40.62
CA PRO A 72 0.68 22.59 -42.06
C PRO A 72 1.01 21.30 -42.83
N ALA A 73 0.41 21.11 -44.00
CA ALA A 73 0.65 19.95 -44.85
C ALA A 73 2.09 19.87 -45.37
N ASP A 74 2.75 21.03 -45.49
CA ASP A 74 4.09 21.21 -46.08
C ASP A 74 5.25 20.87 -45.13
N LEU A 75 4.96 20.43 -43.90
CA LEU A 75 5.97 19.98 -42.95
C LEU A 75 6.49 18.57 -43.28
N PRO A 76 7.79 18.40 -43.60
CA PRO A 76 8.32 17.08 -43.94
C PRO A 76 8.76 16.28 -42.70
N GLY A 77 8.50 14.97 -42.75
CA GLY A 77 9.14 13.95 -41.91
C GLY A 77 8.92 14.07 -40.40
N LEU A 78 9.99 13.83 -39.63
CA LEU A 78 9.99 13.67 -38.17
C LEU A 78 9.32 14.82 -37.39
N ARG A 79 9.39 16.05 -37.90
CA ARG A 79 8.78 17.22 -37.24
C ARG A 79 7.25 17.15 -37.25
N LYS A 80 6.68 16.65 -38.36
CA LYS A 80 5.24 16.41 -38.49
C LYS A 80 4.79 15.29 -37.56
N ASP A 81 5.57 14.21 -37.48
CA ASP A 81 5.26 13.08 -36.61
C ASP A 81 5.37 13.45 -35.13
N TYR A 82 6.34 14.28 -34.77
CA TYR A 82 6.44 14.87 -33.43
C TYR A 82 5.19 15.69 -33.06
N LEU A 83 4.76 16.61 -33.94
CA LEU A 83 3.56 17.42 -33.67
C LEU A 83 2.27 16.59 -33.61
N LYS A 84 2.16 15.54 -34.44
CA LYS A 84 1.04 14.58 -34.36
C LYS A 84 1.04 13.81 -33.04
N ALA A 85 2.20 13.30 -32.62
CA ALA A 85 2.35 12.60 -31.36
C ALA A 85 2.04 13.53 -30.17
N LEU A 86 2.45 14.79 -30.26
CA LEU A 86 2.14 15.81 -29.25
C LEU A 86 0.63 16.07 -29.18
N ALA A 87 -0.03 16.26 -30.33
CA ALA A 87 -1.48 16.44 -30.38
C ALA A 87 -2.24 15.23 -29.81
N ALA A 88 -1.82 14.01 -30.15
CA ALA A 88 -2.38 12.78 -29.58
C ALA A 88 -2.16 12.68 -28.07
N ASN A 89 -0.99 13.08 -27.56
CA ASN A 89 -0.69 13.10 -26.13
C ASN A 89 -1.57 14.11 -25.38
N VAL A 90 -1.78 15.30 -25.95
CA VAL A 90 -2.68 16.32 -25.37
C VAL A 90 -4.13 15.81 -25.37
N ALA A 91 -4.60 15.15 -26.44
CA ALA A 91 -5.93 14.54 -26.48
C ALA A 91 -6.09 13.46 -25.40
N ALA A 92 -5.14 12.52 -25.32
CA ALA A 92 -5.16 11.47 -24.30
C ALA A 92 -5.17 12.01 -22.86
N ARG A 93 -4.51 13.15 -22.61
CA ARG A 93 -4.55 13.83 -21.30
C ARG A 93 -5.91 14.45 -21.02
N LYS A 94 -6.53 15.10 -22.02
CA LYS A 94 -7.88 15.67 -21.89
C LYS A 94 -8.88 14.54 -21.56
N ASP A 95 -8.77 13.40 -22.24
CA ASP A 95 -9.62 12.23 -22.00
C ASP A 95 -9.37 11.60 -20.62
N PHE A 96 -8.10 11.48 -20.22
CA PHE A 96 -7.74 11.01 -18.87
C PHE A 96 -8.32 11.93 -17.80
N ASN A 97 -8.12 13.25 -17.93
CA ASN A 97 -8.65 14.20 -16.97
C ASN A 97 -10.20 14.14 -16.91
N ALA A 98 -10.88 14.08 -18.07
CA ALA A 98 -12.32 13.93 -18.14
C ALA A 98 -12.82 12.64 -17.47
N THR A 99 -12.14 11.51 -17.69
CA THR A 99 -12.49 10.24 -17.04
C THR A 99 -12.23 10.28 -15.54
N THR A 100 -11.13 10.88 -15.09
CA THR A 100 -10.87 11.06 -13.65
C THR A 100 -11.90 11.97 -12.98
N ASP A 101 -12.32 13.05 -13.64
CA ASP A 101 -13.36 13.95 -13.14
C ASP A 101 -14.72 13.27 -13.09
N ASN A 102 -15.06 12.46 -14.09
CA ASN A 102 -16.27 11.63 -14.07
C ASN A 102 -16.26 10.62 -12.91
N VAL A 103 -15.13 9.94 -12.69
CA VAL A 103 -14.96 9.02 -11.55
C VAL A 103 -15.07 9.77 -10.21
N ALA A 104 -14.47 10.96 -10.12
CA ALA A 104 -14.59 11.81 -8.94
C ALA A 104 -16.04 12.28 -8.71
N ALA A 105 -16.78 12.65 -9.77
CA ALA A 105 -18.18 13.02 -9.70
C ALA A 105 -19.07 11.86 -9.26
N LEU A 106 -18.86 10.65 -9.80
CA LEU A 106 -19.53 9.42 -9.36
C LEU A 106 -19.25 9.10 -7.88
N ARG A 107 -18.00 9.30 -7.42
CA ARG A 107 -17.65 9.17 -6.00
C ARG A 107 -18.35 10.22 -5.12
N ARG A 108 -18.47 11.47 -5.58
CA ARG A 108 -19.20 12.54 -4.88
C ARG A 108 -20.71 12.27 -4.83
N GLN A 109 -21.31 11.75 -5.90
CA GLN A 109 -22.72 11.33 -5.90
C GLN A 109 -22.99 10.19 -4.92
N ARG A 110 -22.07 9.21 -4.81
CA ARG A 110 -22.15 8.14 -3.80
C ARG A 110 -22.01 8.64 -2.36
N THR A 111 -21.46 9.84 -2.15
CA THR A 111 -21.21 10.43 -0.82
C THR A 111 -22.13 11.62 -0.51
N SER A 112 -23.24 11.79 -1.23
CA SER A 112 -24.18 12.89 -0.97
C SER A 112 -24.84 12.76 0.43
N PRO A 113 -24.95 13.85 1.20
CA PRO A 113 -25.40 13.82 2.60
C PRO A 113 -26.94 13.76 2.78
N ASN A 114 -27.72 13.66 1.69
CA ASN A 114 -29.18 13.81 1.71
C ASN A 114 -29.96 12.51 1.55
N ARG A 115 -29.35 11.35 1.84
CA ARG A 115 -30.13 10.11 2.02
C ARG A 115 -30.57 10.01 3.49
N PRO A 116 -31.86 9.90 3.79
CA PRO A 116 -32.32 9.61 5.15
C PRO A 116 -31.67 8.31 5.61
N CYS A 117 -30.90 8.42 6.69
CA CYS A 117 -30.26 7.30 7.37
C CYS A 117 -31.34 6.48 8.06
N GLU A 118 -31.86 5.46 7.38
CA GLU A 118 -32.45 4.31 8.05
C GLU A 118 -31.61 3.08 7.69
N SER A 119 -31.11 2.43 8.74
CA SER A 119 -30.20 1.27 8.79
C SER A 119 -28.72 1.52 8.48
N ASP A 120 -27.89 1.28 9.50
CA ASP A 120 -26.42 1.24 9.47
C ASP A 120 -25.89 0.40 8.29
N PRO A 121 -25.13 0.97 7.34
CA PRO A 121 -24.32 0.20 6.42
C PRO A 121 -22.95 -0.02 7.06
N ARG A 122 -22.92 -0.68 8.24
CA ARG A 122 -21.71 -1.42 8.57
C ARG A 122 -21.62 -2.55 7.55
N GLU A 123 -20.52 -2.56 6.81
CA GLU A 123 -19.85 -3.80 6.40
C GLU A 123 -20.31 -4.55 5.13
N SER A 124 -21.31 -4.14 4.35
CA SER A 124 -21.67 -4.92 3.12
C SER A 124 -20.54 -5.03 2.07
N GLY A 125 -19.56 -4.12 2.09
CA GLY A 125 -18.35 -4.23 1.26
C GLY A 125 -17.07 -4.51 2.04
N ALA A 126 -17.10 -4.46 3.38
CA ALA A 126 -15.95 -4.77 4.22
C ALA A 126 -15.77 -6.29 4.31
N GLU A 127 -16.86 -7.03 4.49
CA GLU A 127 -16.85 -8.50 4.52
C GLU A 127 -16.29 -9.11 3.22
N ILE A 128 -16.63 -8.53 2.06
CA ILE A 128 -16.11 -8.99 0.76
C ILE A 128 -14.61 -8.69 0.63
N ARG A 129 -14.15 -7.51 1.10
CA ARG A 129 -12.73 -7.14 1.08
C ARG A 129 -11.92 -8.03 2.01
N ASP A 130 -12.46 -8.34 3.18
CA ASP A 130 -11.85 -9.23 4.15
C ASP A 130 -11.81 -10.66 3.62
N TYR A 131 -12.87 -11.12 2.93
CA TYR A 131 -12.89 -12.41 2.25
C TYR A 131 -11.86 -12.51 1.12
N LEU A 132 -11.71 -11.45 0.30
CA LEU A 132 -10.69 -11.40 -0.75
C LEU A 132 -9.27 -11.35 -0.17
N ALA A 133 -9.07 -10.63 0.95
CA ALA A 133 -7.80 -10.63 1.67
C ALA A 133 -7.47 -12.04 2.21
N LEU A 134 -8.43 -12.72 2.82
CA LEU A 134 -8.28 -14.11 3.28
C LEU A 134 -7.95 -15.07 2.14
N LEU A 135 -8.57 -14.91 0.96
CA LEU A 135 -8.24 -15.73 -0.22
C LEU A 135 -6.80 -15.48 -0.68
N ARG A 136 -6.34 -14.23 -0.70
CA ARG A 136 -4.94 -13.89 -1.02
C ARG A 136 -3.98 -14.49 -0.01
N ASP A 137 -4.32 -14.43 1.27
CA ASP A 137 -3.49 -14.98 2.34
C ASP A 137 -3.44 -16.51 2.31
N ARG A 138 -4.55 -17.18 2.00
CA ARG A 138 -4.57 -18.64 1.76
C ARG A 138 -3.70 -19.04 0.57
N ARG A 139 -3.79 -18.29 -0.54
CA ARG A 139 -2.91 -18.52 -1.71
C ARG A 139 -1.44 -18.33 -1.35
N ARG A 140 -1.11 -17.30 -0.57
CA ARG A 140 0.27 -17.06 -0.08
C ARG A 140 0.74 -18.17 0.86
N HIS A 141 -0.12 -18.62 1.76
CA HIS A 141 0.18 -19.73 2.66
C HIS A 141 0.44 -21.02 1.89
N ASN A 142 -0.38 -21.36 0.90
CA ASN A 142 -0.16 -22.53 0.05
C ASN A 142 1.17 -22.43 -0.71
N LYS A 143 1.52 -21.25 -1.24
CA LYS A 143 2.83 -21.02 -1.87
C LYS A 143 3.99 -21.26 -0.88
N LEU A 144 3.87 -20.74 0.34
CA LEU A 144 4.87 -20.95 1.39
C LEU A 144 4.96 -22.42 1.82
N GLN A 145 3.84 -23.13 1.87
CA GLN A 145 3.82 -24.56 2.17
C GLN A 145 4.54 -25.37 1.08
N VAL A 146 4.35 -25.02 -0.19
CA VAL A 146 5.10 -25.61 -1.31
C VAL A 146 6.60 -25.31 -1.19
N PHE A 147 6.98 -24.08 -0.86
CA PHE A 147 8.39 -23.75 -0.61
C PHE A 147 8.96 -24.51 0.59
N GLN A 148 8.18 -24.69 1.65
CA GLN A 148 8.57 -25.48 2.81
C GLN A 148 8.78 -26.95 2.43
N GLN A 149 7.87 -27.55 1.65
CA GLN A 149 8.02 -28.92 1.14
C GLN A 149 9.30 -29.06 0.31
N TYR A 150 9.57 -28.13 -0.61
CA TYR A 150 10.81 -28.16 -1.38
C TYR A 150 12.06 -27.94 -0.54
N LEU A 151 12.01 -27.10 0.49
CA LEU A 151 13.13 -26.94 1.44
C LEU A 151 13.36 -28.21 2.26
N GLU A 152 12.29 -28.91 2.66
CA GLU A 152 12.37 -30.20 3.34
C GLU A 152 12.91 -31.28 2.40
N GLU A 153 12.50 -31.30 1.13
CA GLU A 153 13.05 -32.20 0.10
C GLU A 153 14.54 -31.94 -0.18
N VAL A 154 14.96 -30.68 -0.24
CA VAL A 154 16.38 -30.32 -0.43
C VAL A 154 17.19 -30.74 0.80
N LYS A 155 16.71 -30.45 2.01
CA LYS A 155 17.35 -30.91 3.25
C LYS A 155 17.43 -32.44 3.32
N ALA A 156 16.40 -33.14 2.88
CA ALA A 156 16.40 -34.60 2.82
C ALA A 156 17.43 -35.11 1.79
N ARG A 157 17.49 -34.52 0.59
CA ARG A 157 18.48 -34.87 -0.45
C ARG A 157 19.93 -34.60 -0.04
N ASP A 158 20.16 -33.52 0.72
CA ASP A 158 21.49 -33.21 1.26
C ASP A 158 21.94 -34.23 2.32
N THR A 159 20.99 -34.91 2.99
CA THR A 159 21.31 -36.02 3.90
C THR A 159 21.46 -37.38 3.21
N THR A 160 20.82 -37.61 2.06
CA THR A 160 20.92 -38.89 1.32
C THR A 160 22.12 -38.95 0.37
N THR A 161 22.71 -37.82 -0.01
CA THR A 161 23.82 -37.77 -0.98
C THR A 161 25.21 -38.04 -0.39
N LEU A 162 25.31 -38.29 0.92
CA LEU A 162 26.57 -38.66 1.60
C LEU A 162 26.65 -40.13 2.02
N GLY A 163 25.89 -41.01 1.36
CA GLY A 163 25.86 -42.44 1.67
C GLY A 163 25.60 -43.31 0.44
N ASP A 164 26.69 -43.58 -0.28
CA ASP A 164 27.05 -44.88 -0.88
C ASP A 164 26.05 -45.68 -1.77
N SER A 165 26.62 -46.12 -2.90
CA SER A 165 26.24 -47.30 -3.71
C SER A 165 24.92 -47.20 -4.52
N GLY A 166 24.83 -47.64 -5.76
CA GLY A 166 25.70 -48.49 -6.57
C GLY A 166 24.93 -48.84 -7.85
N TYR A 167 25.69 -49.21 -8.87
CA TYR A 167 25.28 -49.66 -10.19
C TYR A 167 23.99 -50.52 -10.23
N ALA A 168 23.07 -50.16 -11.13
CA ALA A 168 22.15 -51.10 -11.76
C ALA A 168 21.82 -50.60 -13.17
N GLU A 169 22.63 -51.10 -14.10
CA GLU A 169 22.36 -51.18 -15.52
C GLU A 169 21.24 -52.21 -15.72
N GLU A 170 20.07 -51.80 -16.21
CA GLU A 170 19.24 -52.71 -17.01
C GLU A 170 18.26 -51.96 -17.90
N GLN A 171 18.35 -52.30 -19.19
CA GLN A 171 17.46 -51.94 -20.28
C GLN A 171 16.03 -52.36 -19.96
N ILE A 172 15.04 -51.69 -20.59
CA ILE A 172 14.00 -52.31 -21.44
C ILE A 172 12.98 -51.23 -21.86
N SER A 173 13.02 -50.94 -23.17
CA SER A 173 11.93 -50.76 -24.14
C SER A 173 10.69 -49.92 -23.84
N LEU A 174 10.48 -48.94 -24.73
CA LEU A 174 9.19 -48.39 -25.16
C LEU A 174 8.16 -49.50 -25.50
N PRO A 175 6.85 -49.18 -25.42
CA PRO A 175 6.15 -48.89 -26.67
C PRO A 175 5.24 -47.65 -26.64
N GLU A 176 5.19 -47.06 -27.83
CA GLU A 176 4.25 -46.09 -28.37
C GLU A 176 2.84 -46.68 -28.51
N ALA A 177 1.80 -45.94 -28.10
CA ALA A 177 0.46 -46.03 -28.67
C ALA A 177 -0.40 -44.83 -28.22
N GLU A 178 -0.96 -44.18 -29.23
CA GLU A 178 -2.04 -43.20 -29.22
C GLU A 178 -3.32 -43.79 -28.61
N VAL A 179 -4.23 -42.91 -28.14
CA VAL A 179 -5.66 -42.85 -28.48
C VAL A 179 -6.37 -41.87 -27.53
N GLU A 180 -7.14 -40.99 -28.16
CA GLU A 180 -8.08 -40.02 -27.63
C GLU A 180 -9.18 -40.67 -26.76
N GLN A 181 -9.78 -39.91 -25.83
CA GLN A 181 -11.23 -39.64 -25.83
C GLN A 181 -11.66 -38.83 -24.61
N ASP A 182 -12.36 -37.74 -24.91
CA ASP A 182 -13.21 -36.98 -24.02
C ASP A 182 -14.25 -37.88 -23.33
N HIS A 183 -14.25 -37.87 -22.01
CA HIS A 183 -15.46 -38.14 -21.23
C HIS A 183 -15.59 -37.15 -20.09
N ALA A 184 -16.65 -36.34 -20.19
CA ALA A 184 -17.17 -35.51 -19.12
C ALA A 184 -17.51 -36.39 -17.91
N GLY A 185 -16.94 -36.02 -16.75
CA GLY A 185 -17.16 -36.71 -15.47
C GLY A 185 -15.94 -37.48 -14.96
N THR A 186 -14.75 -36.90 -14.99
CA THR A 186 -13.54 -37.59 -14.54
C THR A 186 -13.45 -37.63 -13.02
N ASN A 187 -13.42 -38.85 -12.50
CA ASN A 187 -13.13 -39.15 -11.12
C ASN A 187 -11.79 -38.50 -10.74
N LEU A 188 -11.71 -37.86 -9.58
CA LEU A 188 -10.50 -37.14 -9.13
C LEU A 188 -9.22 -38.00 -9.25
N ASN A 189 -9.36 -39.31 -9.08
CA ASN A 189 -8.27 -40.29 -9.24
C ASN A 189 -7.75 -40.39 -10.69
N GLU A 190 -8.61 -40.26 -11.72
CA GLU A 190 -8.20 -40.24 -13.12
C GLU A 190 -7.40 -38.98 -13.47
N LEU A 191 -7.78 -37.84 -12.87
CA LEU A 191 -7.02 -36.59 -12.99
C LEU A 191 -5.68 -36.69 -12.25
N VAL A 192 -5.63 -37.35 -11.10
CA VAL A 192 -4.36 -37.64 -10.41
C VAL A 192 -3.49 -38.54 -11.27
N HIS A 193 -4.01 -39.62 -11.85
CA HIS A 193 -3.23 -40.51 -12.72
C HIS A 193 -2.81 -39.86 -14.05
N SER A 194 -3.57 -38.90 -14.57
CA SER A 194 -3.15 -38.13 -15.75
C SER A 194 -2.04 -37.15 -15.39
N LEU A 195 -2.11 -36.52 -14.21
CA LEU A 195 -1.08 -35.64 -13.68
C LEU A 195 0.19 -36.43 -13.34
N GLU A 196 0.10 -37.58 -12.69
CA GLU A 196 1.22 -38.49 -12.44
C GLU A 196 1.91 -38.89 -13.75
N ARG A 197 1.15 -39.28 -14.78
CA ARG A 197 1.69 -39.58 -16.11
C ARG A 197 2.35 -38.36 -16.75
N ALA A 198 1.75 -37.18 -16.64
CA ALA A 198 2.33 -35.95 -17.16
C ALA A 198 3.64 -35.59 -16.43
N VAL A 199 3.70 -35.75 -15.10
CA VAL A 199 4.88 -35.50 -14.28
C VAL A 199 6.00 -36.49 -14.64
N VAL A 200 5.69 -37.77 -14.82
CA VAL A 200 6.68 -38.77 -15.22
C VAL A 200 7.22 -38.46 -16.63
N ARG A 201 6.36 -38.06 -17.57
CA ARG A 201 6.79 -37.63 -18.92
C ARG A 201 7.65 -36.37 -18.87
N ALA A 202 7.27 -35.38 -18.07
CA ALA A 202 8.06 -34.15 -17.92
C ALA A 202 9.42 -34.44 -17.29
N LYS A 203 9.48 -35.32 -16.27
CA LYS A 203 10.73 -35.74 -15.63
C LYS A 203 11.64 -36.47 -16.61
N SER A 204 11.12 -37.41 -17.40
CA SER A 204 11.93 -38.13 -18.39
C SER A 204 12.44 -37.21 -19.52
N GLN A 205 11.63 -36.23 -19.94
CA GLN A 205 12.07 -35.19 -20.89
C GLN A 205 13.18 -34.31 -20.30
N LEU A 206 13.06 -33.93 -19.04
CA LEU A 206 14.07 -33.13 -18.34
C LEU A 206 15.38 -33.91 -18.16
N ASP A 207 15.31 -35.18 -17.79
CA ASP A 207 16.49 -36.03 -17.66
C ASP A 207 17.18 -36.24 -19.03
N ARG A 208 16.40 -36.39 -20.12
CA ARG A 208 16.93 -36.42 -21.48
C ARG A 208 17.62 -35.11 -21.87
N GLN A 209 17.03 -33.96 -21.54
CA GLN A 209 17.63 -32.65 -21.82
C GLN A 209 18.91 -32.43 -21.01
N LYS A 210 18.95 -32.84 -19.73
CA LYS A 210 20.15 -32.80 -18.91
C LYS A 210 21.28 -33.65 -19.51
N GLN A 211 20.98 -34.88 -19.93
CA GLN A 211 21.97 -35.72 -20.59
C GLN A 211 22.49 -35.11 -21.90
N LEU A 212 21.63 -34.45 -22.69
CA LEU A 212 22.06 -33.74 -23.89
C LEU A 212 22.92 -32.51 -23.55
N PHE A 213 22.58 -31.80 -22.48
CA PHE A 213 23.37 -30.67 -21.99
C PHE A 213 24.75 -31.12 -21.49
N ASP A 214 24.83 -32.20 -20.71
CA ASP A 214 26.11 -32.75 -20.23
C ASP A 214 26.97 -33.25 -21.39
N LYS A 215 26.36 -33.86 -22.42
CA LYS A 215 27.05 -34.22 -23.66
C LYS A 215 27.56 -32.98 -24.42
N ALA A 216 26.76 -31.92 -24.52
CA ALA A 216 27.18 -30.67 -25.16
C ALA A 216 28.31 -29.98 -24.35
N LYS A 217 28.23 -30.02 -23.03
CA LYS A 217 29.24 -29.47 -22.11
C LYS A 217 30.57 -30.22 -22.23
N THR A 218 30.54 -31.55 -22.17
CA THR A 218 31.74 -32.38 -22.39
C THR A 218 32.32 -32.25 -23.79
N GLN A 219 31.50 -32.05 -24.82
CA GLN A 219 31.96 -31.69 -26.17
C GLN A 219 32.59 -30.30 -26.23
N HIS A 220 32.04 -29.32 -25.51
CA HIS A 220 32.64 -27.99 -25.40
C HIS A 220 33.98 -28.03 -24.67
N ASP A 221 34.05 -28.76 -23.55
CA ASP A 221 35.25 -28.89 -22.72
C ASP A 221 36.36 -29.68 -23.45
N SER A 222 36.01 -30.69 -24.25
CA SER A 222 36.98 -31.43 -25.09
C SER A 222 37.43 -30.65 -26.34
N ARG A 223 36.57 -29.78 -26.89
CA ARG A 223 36.93 -28.87 -27.99
C ARG A 223 37.81 -27.71 -27.52
N HIS A 224 37.73 -27.35 -26.25
CA HIS A 224 38.56 -26.32 -25.62
C HIS A 224 39.89 -26.90 -25.12
N ASN A 225 40.73 -27.36 -26.03
CA ASN A 225 42.12 -27.72 -25.72
C ASN A 225 42.88 -26.45 -25.30
N PRO A 226 43.44 -26.34 -24.08
CA PRO A 226 43.98 -25.07 -23.52
C PRO A 226 45.21 -24.51 -24.27
N ALA A 227 45.71 -25.20 -25.29
CA ALA A 227 46.87 -24.77 -26.08
C ALA A 227 46.52 -24.12 -27.44
N SER A 228 45.25 -24.07 -27.85
CA SER A 228 44.87 -23.59 -29.19
C SER A 228 43.58 -22.78 -29.15
N ILE A 229 43.72 -21.47 -29.39
CA ILE A 229 42.70 -20.42 -29.55
C ILE A 229 42.44 -19.65 -28.25
N SER A 230 43.31 -18.68 -27.97
CA SER A 230 42.95 -17.51 -27.18
C SER A 230 41.86 -16.73 -27.92
N VAL A 231 40.60 -17.05 -27.66
CA VAL A 231 39.45 -16.32 -28.21
C VAL A 231 39.62 -14.84 -27.85
N SER A 232 39.69 -14.00 -28.88
CA SER A 232 39.86 -12.55 -28.75
C SER A 232 38.88 -11.97 -27.71
N PRO A 233 39.34 -11.06 -26.82
CA PRO A 233 38.50 -10.49 -25.76
C PRO A 233 37.22 -9.83 -26.30
N ASP A 234 37.25 -9.32 -27.54
CA ASP A 234 36.07 -8.74 -28.20
C ASP A 234 35.01 -9.79 -28.53
N VAL A 235 35.41 -10.99 -28.94
CA VAL A 235 34.48 -12.10 -29.21
C VAL A 235 33.87 -12.59 -27.90
N LYS A 236 34.64 -12.59 -26.81
CA LYS A 236 34.12 -12.89 -25.47
C LYS A 236 33.13 -11.82 -24.99
N ALA A 237 33.44 -10.55 -25.19
CA ALA A 237 32.55 -9.44 -24.84
C ALA A 237 31.25 -9.50 -25.65
N GLN A 238 31.32 -9.78 -26.95
CA GLN A 238 30.13 -9.96 -27.80
C GLN A 238 29.32 -11.19 -27.42
N ALA A 239 29.97 -12.31 -27.07
CA ALA A 239 29.27 -13.50 -26.60
C ALA A 239 28.54 -13.23 -25.28
N LEU A 240 29.20 -12.56 -24.32
CA LEU A 240 28.60 -12.16 -23.05
C LEU A 240 27.45 -11.17 -23.26
N GLN A 241 27.60 -10.23 -24.20
CA GLN A 241 26.54 -9.30 -24.56
C GLN A 241 25.33 -10.02 -25.15
N LYS A 242 25.53 -10.98 -26.06
CA LYS A 242 24.45 -11.82 -26.57
C LYS A 242 23.79 -12.66 -25.48
N THR A 243 24.55 -13.27 -24.58
CA THR A 243 23.96 -14.02 -23.45
C THR A 243 23.17 -13.12 -22.52
N ARG A 244 23.63 -11.87 -22.31
CA ARG A 244 22.89 -10.87 -21.55
C ARG A 244 21.58 -10.52 -22.27
N ASP A 245 21.64 -10.26 -23.57
CA ASP A 245 20.47 -9.87 -24.35
C ASP A 245 19.44 -11.03 -24.41
N GLU A 246 19.89 -12.28 -24.55
CA GLU A 246 19.03 -13.48 -24.47
C GLU A 246 18.43 -13.67 -23.07
N LEU A 247 19.19 -13.42 -21.99
CA LEU A 247 18.67 -13.48 -20.63
C LEU A 247 17.66 -12.35 -20.36
N VAL A 248 17.92 -11.14 -20.86
CA VAL A 248 16.99 -10.01 -20.77
C VAL A 248 15.71 -10.34 -21.54
N GLN A 249 15.83 -10.84 -22.77
CA GLN A 249 14.68 -11.28 -23.56
C GLN A 249 13.92 -12.41 -22.83
N TRP A 250 14.60 -13.40 -22.27
CA TRP A 250 13.95 -14.47 -21.51
C TRP A 250 13.24 -13.95 -20.26
N VAL A 251 13.84 -12.99 -19.55
CA VAL A 251 13.22 -12.34 -18.39
C VAL A 251 12.03 -11.49 -18.83
N GLU A 252 12.13 -10.76 -19.94
CA GLU A 252 11.04 -9.97 -20.51
C GLU A 252 9.90 -10.89 -20.97
N GLU A 253 10.18 -11.98 -21.69
CA GLU A 253 9.19 -12.98 -22.08
C GLU A 253 8.55 -13.66 -20.88
N ARG A 254 9.32 -13.93 -19.81
CA ARG A 254 8.76 -14.47 -18.56
C ARG A 254 7.96 -13.43 -17.80
N LEU A 255 8.35 -12.16 -17.78
CA LEU A 255 7.60 -11.07 -17.15
C LEU A 255 6.32 -10.73 -17.95
N VAL A 256 6.35 -10.83 -19.27
CA VAL A 256 5.21 -10.65 -20.17
C VAL A 256 4.27 -11.86 -20.10
N GLY A 257 4.82 -13.07 -20.03
CA GLY A 257 4.05 -14.31 -19.81
C GLY A 257 3.55 -14.50 -18.37
N GLN A 258 4.06 -13.70 -17.43
CA GLN A 258 3.63 -13.64 -16.03
C GLN A 258 3.03 -12.27 -15.67
N GLY A 259 2.63 -11.49 -16.69
CA GLY A 259 1.61 -10.46 -16.51
C GLY A 259 0.37 -11.14 -15.92
N ASP A 260 -0.13 -10.57 -14.82
CA ASP A 260 -1.15 -11.16 -13.94
C ASP A 260 -2.13 -12.10 -14.67
N PRO A 261 -2.19 -13.41 -14.34
CA PRO A 261 -3.32 -14.24 -14.75
C PRO A 261 -4.63 -13.70 -14.13
N ASP A 262 -4.55 -12.78 -13.17
CA ASP A 262 -5.70 -12.11 -12.56
C ASP A 262 -6.33 -11.02 -13.47
N GLU A 263 -5.63 -10.50 -14.50
CA GLU A 263 -6.23 -9.53 -15.45
C GLU A 263 -6.93 -10.20 -16.64
N ASN A 264 -6.50 -11.40 -17.06
CA ASN A 264 -7.20 -12.16 -18.11
C ASN A 264 -8.43 -12.92 -17.59
N VAL A 265 -8.59 -13.08 -16.27
CA VAL A 265 -9.81 -13.64 -15.65
C VAL A 265 -10.88 -12.56 -15.43
N LEU A 266 -10.55 -11.28 -15.69
CA LEU A 266 -11.51 -10.18 -15.78
C LEU A 266 -12.04 -10.00 -17.22
N GLN A 267 -12.13 -11.08 -18.00
CA GLN A 267 -13.10 -11.11 -19.08
C GLN A 267 -14.48 -11.15 -18.40
N GLU A 268 -15.15 -10.00 -18.41
CA GLU A 268 -16.49 -9.74 -17.87
C GLU A 268 -17.37 -10.99 -17.99
N LEU A 269 -17.62 -11.66 -16.85
CA LEU A 269 -18.61 -12.73 -16.78
C LEU A 269 -19.93 -12.16 -17.31
N PRO A 270 -20.62 -12.86 -18.22
CA PRO A 270 -21.84 -12.37 -18.82
C PRO A 270 -22.86 -12.02 -17.72
N PRO A 271 -23.67 -10.96 -17.90
CA PRO A 271 -24.58 -10.47 -16.86
C PRO A 271 -25.54 -11.55 -16.34
N GLU A 272 -25.87 -12.55 -17.15
CA GLU A 272 -26.71 -13.70 -16.78
C GLU A 272 -26.08 -14.59 -15.68
N GLU A 273 -24.74 -14.77 -15.68
CA GLU A 273 -24.05 -15.57 -14.66
C GLU A 273 -23.93 -14.83 -13.33
N ILE A 274 -23.83 -13.49 -13.39
CA ILE A 274 -23.83 -12.63 -12.20
C ILE A 274 -25.21 -12.66 -11.54
N GLU A 275 -26.29 -12.58 -12.34
CA GLU A 275 -27.66 -12.72 -11.83
C GLU A 275 -27.94 -14.10 -11.24
N ALA A 276 -27.45 -15.18 -11.85
CA ALA A 276 -27.57 -16.53 -11.32
C ALA A 276 -26.85 -16.68 -9.97
N ALA A 277 -25.61 -16.18 -9.86
CA ALA A 277 -24.86 -16.19 -8.62
C ALA A 277 -25.53 -15.34 -7.52
N GLN A 278 -26.20 -14.24 -7.88
CA GLN A 278 -26.98 -13.44 -6.93
C GLN A 278 -28.22 -14.20 -6.42
N ARG A 279 -28.96 -14.89 -7.31
CA ARG A 279 -30.09 -15.74 -6.91
C ARG A 279 -29.66 -16.87 -5.97
N ASP A 280 -28.55 -17.54 -6.29
CA ASP A 280 -27.99 -18.59 -5.42
C ASP A 280 -27.58 -18.07 -4.03
N LEU A 281 -27.07 -16.83 -3.96
CA LEU A 281 -26.74 -16.19 -2.69
C LEU A 281 -27.99 -15.81 -1.89
N GLU A 282 -29.04 -15.32 -2.56
CA GLU A 282 -30.34 -15.04 -1.94
C GLU A 282 -30.99 -16.32 -1.39
N ASP A 283 -30.94 -17.41 -2.13
CA ASP A 283 -31.44 -18.72 -1.71
C ASP A 283 -30.67 -19.25 -0.50
N ARG A 284 -29.34 -19.13 -0.48
CA ARG A 284 -28.53 -19.50 0.69
C ARG A 284 -28.85 -18.62 1.90
N LYS A 285 -29.08 -17.32 1.69
CA LYS A 285 -29.45 -16.39 2.76
C LYS A 285 -30.81 -16.75 3.36
N THR A 286 -31.81 -17.06 2.55
CA THR A 286 -33.13 -17.50 3.04
C THR A 286 -33.04 -18.85 3.74
N GLN A 287 -32.21 -19.78 3.25
CA GLN A 287 -31.94 -21.06 3.92
C GLN A 287 -31.33 -20.85 5.31
N ILE A 288 -30.33 -19.99 5.45
CA ILE A 288 -29.70 -19.66 6.74
C ILE A 288 -30.71 -18.99 7.68
N ALA A 289 -31.52 -18.06 7.18
CA ALA A 289 -32.56 -17.40 7.97
C ALA A 289 -33.58 -18.41 8.52
N ASN A 290 -34.01 -19.37 7.69
CA ASN A 290 -34.92 -20.43 8.09
C ASN A 290 -34.29 -21.37 9.12
N GLN A 291 -33.04 -21.79 8.92
CA GLN A 291 -32.30 -22.60 9.90
C GLN A 291 -32.15 -21.88 11.24
N TYR A 292 -31.88 -20.57 11.21
CA TYR A 292 -31.77 -19.76 12.42
C TYR A 292 -33.13 -19.59 13.12
N ALA A 293 -34.22 -19.44 12.37
CA ALA A 293 -35.57 -19.40 12.93
C ALA A 293 -35.92 -20.72 13.65
N VAL A 294 -35.62 -21.87 13.03
CA VAL A 294 -35.80 -23.18 13.64
C VAL A 294 -34.93 -23.34 14.90
N TYR A 295 -33.67 -22.91 14.84
CA TYR A 295 -32.78 -22.92 16.01
C TYR A 295 -33.34 -22.08 17.17
N VAL A 296 -33.84 -20.87 16.89
CA VAL A 296 -34.43 -19.99 17.91
C VAL A 296 -35.71 -20.60 18.49
N GLN A 297 -36.55 -21.23 17.67
CA GLN A 297 -37.74 -21.95 18.14
C GLN A 297 -37.36 -23.11 19.06
N ALA A 298 -36.45 -23.99 18.64
CA ALA A 298 -35.96 -25.10 19.47
C ALA A 298 -35.35 -24.61 20.80
N ARG A 299 -34.64 -23.49 20.79
CA ARG A 299 -34.08 -22.88 22.00
C ARG A 299 -35.17 -22.32 22.93
N ARG A 300 -36.22 -21.73 22.37
CA ARG A 300 -37.39 -21.27 23.14
C ARG A 300 -38.12 -22.46 23.78
N GLU A 301 -38.34 -23.53 23.04
CA GLU A 301 -38.96 -24.76 23.54
C GLU A 301 -38.15 -25.39 24.67
N LEU A 302 -36.82 -25.43 24.54
CA LEU A 302 -35.93 -25.90 25.60
C LEU A 302 -36.05 -25.03 26.85
N LEU A 303 -35.99 -23.70 26.70
CA LEU A 303 -36.16 -22.78 27.82
C LEU A 303 -37.55 -22.89 28.45
N GLU A 304 -38.59 -23.13 27.67
CA GLU A 304 -39.94 -23.36 28.16
C GLU A 304 -40.02 -24.67 28.95
N ALA A 305 -39.44 -25.77 28.44
CA ALA A 305 -39.35 -27.05 29.13
C ALA A 305 -38.53 -26.94 30.44
N ALA A 306 -37.41 -26.22 30.40
CA ALA A 306 -36.59 -25.95 31.59
C ALA A 306 -37.34 -25.08 32.60
N SER A 307 -38.07 -24.06 32.15
CA SER A 307 -38.88 -23.21 33.04
C SER A 307 -40.03 -24.00 33.68
N ARG A 308 -40.67 -24.92 32.95
CA ARG A 308 -41.67 -25.86 33.48
C ARG A 308 -41.06 -26.82 34.51
N ALA A 309 -39.86 -27.33 34.24
CA ALA A 309 -39.15 -28.20 35.19
C ALA A 309 -38.69 -27.45 36.45
N CYS A 310 -38.45 -26.14 36.36
CA CYS A 310 -38.04 -25.28 37.48
C CYS A 310 -39.21 -24.60 38.21
N GLN A 311 -40.47 -24.85 37.83
CA GLN A 311 -41.62 -24.33 38.59
C GLN A 311 -41.73 -25.07 39.93
N PRO A 312 -41.83 -24.36 41.07
CA PRO A 312 -41.99 -24.98 42.37
C PRO A 312 -43.32 -25.73 42.42
N VAL A 313 -43.24 -27.06 42.59
CA VAL A 313 -44.40 -27.92 42.82
C VAL A 313 -45.09 -27.45 44.10
N ASN A 314 -46.29 -26.87 43.98
CA ASN A 314 -47.16 -26.61 45.12
C ASN A 314 -47.53 -27.95 45.76
N VAL A 315 -46.86 -28.26 46.87
CA VAL A 315 -47.07 -29.46 47.67
C VAL A 315 -48.41 -29.33 48.41
N ALA A 316 -49.46 -29.97 47.90
CA ALA A 316 -50.64 -30.27 48.70
C ALA A 316 -50.27 -31.36 49.75
N PRO A 317 -50.74 -31.27 51.00
CA PRO A 317 -50.26 -32.10 52.08
C PRO A 317 -50.86 -33.51 52.01
N LYS A 318 -50.00 -34.54 52.02
CA LYS A 318 -50.37 -35.95 52.21
C LYS A 318 -49.56 -36.54 53.39
N PRO A 319 -50.16 -37.42 54.23
CA PRO A 319 -49.84 -37.55 55.66
C PRO A 319 -48.57 -38.37 55.96
N PRO A 320 -48.10 -38.39 57.22
CA PRO A 320 -46.73 -38.71 57.54
C PRO A 320 -46.43 -40.22 57.41
N SER A 321 -45.54 -40.55 56.48
CA SER A 321 -44.83 -41.83 56.52
C SER A 321 -43.60 -41.70 57.41
N ARG A 322 -43.52 -42.64 58.34
CA ARG A 322 -42.59 -42.70 59.47
C ARG A 322 -41.13 -42.66 59.03
N SER A 323 -40.36 -41.98 59.85
CA SER A 323 -38.92 -42.15 59.99
C SER A 323 -38.54 -43.62 60.10
N ASN A 324 -37.56 -44.04 59.32
CA ASN A 324 -36.54 -44.97 59.80
C ASN A 324 -35.19 -44.38 59.40
N LYS A 325 -34.45 -43.94 60.41
CA LYS A 325 -33.01 -43.75 60.35
C LYS A 325 -32.42 -45.16 60.19
N THR A 326 -31.93 -45.47 59.00
CA THR A 326 -31.00 -46.57 58.81
C THR A 326 -29.83 -46.01 58.02
N GLU A 327 -28.74 -45.81 58.76
CA GLU A 327 -27.38 -45.72 58.24
C GLU A 327 -27.17 -46.80 57.18
N PRO A 328 -26.85 -46.45 55.92
CA PRO A 328 -26.53 -47.48 54.94
C PRO A 328 -25.11 -47.96 55.24
N VAL A 329 -25.03 -49.15 55.81
CA VAL A 329 -23.99 -50.13 55.49
C VAL A 329 -23.69 -50.02 54.00
N PRO A 330 -22.41 -49.97 53.56
CA PRO A 330 -22.10 -49.92 52.14
C PRO A 330 -22.67 -51.18 51.49
N ALA A 331 -23.81 -51.02 50.84
CA ALA A 331 -24.33 -52.01 49.92
C ALA A 331 -23.28 -52.09 48.81
N GLU A 332 -22.57 -53.21 48.81
CA GLU A 332 -21.68 -53.65 47.75
C GLU A 332 -22.48 -53.62 46.46
N LEU A 333 -22.42 -52.48 45.76
CA LEU A 333 -22.98 -52.33 44.43
C LEU A 333 -22.31 -53.40 43.58
N PRO A 334 -23.09 -54.21 42.82
CA PRO A 334 -22.50 -55.17 41.91
C PRO A 334 -21.49 -54.41 41.03
N PRO A 335 -20.29 -54.98 40.80
CA PRO A 335 -19.25 -54.29 40.06
C PRO A 335 -19.87 -53.76 38.76
N PRO A 336 -19.71 -52.47 38.46
CA PRO A 336 -20.31 -51.89 37.26
C PRO A 336 -19.85 -52.74 36.09
N ASN A 337 -20.82 -53.15 35.28
CA ASN A 337 -20.59 -54.09 34.20
C ASN A 337 -19.44 -53.56 33.35
N ALA A 338 -18.34 -54.31 33.24
CA ALA A 338 -17.10 -53.80 32.67
C ALA A 338 -17.31 -53.28 31.24
N ILE A 339 -18.30 -53.82 30.54
CA ILE A 339 -18.73 -53.45 29.19
C ILE A 339 -19.36 -52.04 29.17
N ASP A 340 -20.18 -51.69 30.18
CA ASP A 340 -20.84 -50.38 30.27
C ASP A 340 -19.85 -49.26 30.67
N VAL A 341 -18.83 -49.60 31.45
CA VAL A 341 -17.73 -48.68 31.78
C VAL A 341 -16.83 -48.47 30.57
N LEU A 342 -16.54 -49.54 29.81
CA LEU A 342 -15.79 -49.47 28.56
C LEU A 342 -16.53 -48.65 27.50
N SER A 343 -17.82 -48.88 27.30
CA SER A 343 -18.63 -48.12 26.33
C SER A 343 -18.65 -46.64 26.68
N TYR A 344 -18.92 -46.29 27.95
CA TYR A 344 -18.88 -44.90 28.42
C TYR A 344 -17.49 -44.26 28.23
N ALA A 345 -16.41 -45.00 28.54
CA ALA A 345 -15.05 -44.50 28.35
C ALA A 345 -14.72 -44.27 26.87
N THR A 346 -15.15 -45.16 25.98
CA THR A 346 -14.93 -45.02 24.53
C THR A 346 -15.77 -43.92 23.90
N GLU A 347 -17.03 -43.78 24.31
CA GLU A 347 -17.99 -42.85 23.71
C GLU A 347 -17.87 -41.43 24.26
N ASN A 348 -17.49 -41.27 25.53
CA ASN A 348 -17.49 -39.95 26.18
C ASN A 348 -16.08 -39.50 26.57
N LEU A 349 -15.32 -40.31 27.31
CA LEU A 349 -14.00 -39.89 27.83
C LEU A 349 -12.95 -39.77 26.73
N LEU A 350 -12.91 -40.71 25.79
CA LEU A 350 -11.96 -40.73 24.69
C LEU A 350 -12.09 -39.50 23.76
N PRO A 351 -13.29 -39.15 23.25
CA PRO A 351 -13.45 -37.93 22.44
C PRO A 351 -13.22 -36.64 23.25
N LEU A 352 -13.63 -36.58 24.53
CA LEU A 352 -13.29 -35.44 25.39
C LEU A 352 -11.78 -35.26 25.55
N SER A 353 -11.04 -36.35 25.75
CA SER A 353 -9.57 -36.29 25.83
C SER A 353 -8.92 -35.83 24.51
N LYS A 354 -9.47 -36.26 23.37
CA LYS A 354 -9.03 -35.81 22.04
C LYS A 354 -9.33 -34.31 21.85
N GLY A 355 -10.50 -33.84 22.26
CA GLY A 355 -10.89 -32.43 22.25
C GLY A 355 -10.02 -31.58 23.18
N GLN A 356 -9.69 -32.06 24.37
CA GLN A 356 -8.77 -31.37 25.28
C GLN A 356 -7.37 -31.25 24.67
N LYS A 357 -6.86 -32.31 24.02
CA LYS A 357 -5.57 -32.28 23.33
C LYS A 357 -5.58 -31.29 22.17
N SER A 358 -6.63 -31.28 21.34
CA SER A 358 -6.73 -30.32 20.23
C SER A 358 -6.84 -28.87 20.72
N LEU A 359 -7.62 -28.60 21.76
CA LEU A 359 -7.71 -27.28 22.39
C LEU A 359 -6.37 -26.85 23.01
N SER A 360 -5.66 -27.76 23.66
CA SER A 360 -4.33 -27.47 24.21
C SER A 360 -3.32 -27.14 23.10
N LEU A 361 -3.36 -27.85 21.98
CA LEU A 361 -2.54 -27.55 20.80
C LEU A 361 -2.90 -26.18 20.22
N GLN A 362 -4.18 -25.88 20.04
CA GLN A 362 -4.64 -24.57 19.57
C GLN A 362 -4.21 -23.44 20.52
N ARG A 363 -4.36 -23.63 21.84
CA ARG A 363 -3.89 -22.66 22.84
C ARG A 363 -2.39 -22.41 22.72
N SER A 364 -1.59 -23.48 22.59
CA SER A 364 -0.13 -23.35 22.43
C SER A 364 0.23 -22.61 21.15
N TYR A 365 -0.43 -22.93 20.03
CA TYR A 365 -0.25 -22.26 18.75
C TYR A 365 -0.60 -20.78 18.82
N LEU A 366 -1.77 -20.43 19.37
CA LEU A 366 -2.21 -19.04 19.52
C LEU A 366 -1.30 -18.26 20.47
N SER A 367 -0.83 -18.86 21.57
CA SER A 367 0.14 -18.22 22.46
C SER A 367 1.50 -18.00 21.79
N GLY A 368 1.93 -18.93 20.94
CA GLY A 368 3.13 -18.80 20.12
C GLY A 368 2.99 -17.71 19.06
N LEU A 369 1.81 -17.58 18.43
CA LEU A 369 1.53 -16.52 17.48
C LEU A 369 1.48 -15.15 18.18
N LEU A 370 0.78 -15.04 19.31
CA LEU A 370 0.66 -13.80 20.08
C LEU A 370 2.03 -13.33 20.59
N SER A 371 2.87 -14.23 21.08
CA SER A 371 4.23 -13.88 21.51
C SER A 371 5.12 -13.42 20.34
N LYS A 372 5.02 -14.05 19.16
CA LYS A 372 5.70 -13.58 17.95
C LYS A 372 5.23 -12.18 17.55
N GLU A 373 3.92 -11.94 17.51
CA GLU A 373 3.35 -10.63 17.19
C GLU A 373 3.72 -9.56 18.23
N LYS A 374 3.76 -9.93 19.52
CA LYS A 374 4.25 -9.04 20.57
C LYS A 374 5.72 -8.66 20.35
N LEU A 375 6.57 -9.61 19.97
CA LEU A 375 7.99 -9.33 19.68
C LEU A 375 8.19 -8.50 18.40
N THR A 376 7.40 -8.74 17.36
CA THR A 376 7.46 -7.94 16.11
C THR A 376 6.99 -6.51 16.36
N THR A 377 5.90 -6.32 17.09
CA THR A 377 5.39 -4.99 17.47
C THR A 377 6.36 -4.26 18.39
N LEU A 378 6.95 -4.92 19.39
CA LEU A 378 8.00 -4.32 20.22
C LEU A 378 9.21 -3.90 19.40
N ARG A 379 9.68 -4.74 18.46
CA ARG A 379 10.81 -4.38 17.60
C ARG A 379 10.49 -3.17 16.71
N ALA A 380 9.28 -3.12 16.14
CA ALA A 380 8.83 -2.00 15.33
C ALA A 380 8.73 -0.71 16.17
N LEU A 381 8.15 -0.78 17.36
CA LEU A 381 8.03 0.37 18.26
C LEU A 381 9.39 0.87 18.78
N ASN A 382 10.32 -0.04 19.10
CA ASN A 382 11.68 0.33 19.50
C ASN A 382 12.43 1.01 18.34
N ARG A 383 12.28 0.50 17.11
CA ARG A 383 12.86 1.17 15.94
C ARG A 383 12.25 2.57 15.76
N LEU A 384 10.94 2.70 15.88
CA LEU A 384 10.28 4.01 15.82
C LEU A 384 10.76 4.92 16.95
N SER A 385 11.00 4.40 18.16
CA SER A 385 11.53 5.21 19.26
C SER A 385 12.93 5.72 18.98
N ASP A 386 13.78 4.88 18.39
CA ASP A 386 15.16 5.26 18.01
C ASP A 386 15.16 6.32 16.89
N GLU A 387 14.19 6.24 15.97
CA GLU A 387 14.01 7.23 14.90
C GLU A 387 13.29 8.51 15.38
N SER A 388 12.69 8.49 16.58
CA SER A 388 11.91 9.62 17.10
C SER A 388 12.78 10.62 17.85
N HIS A 389 12.65 11.89 17.48
CA HIS A 389 13.21 13.01 18.27
C HIS A 389 12.27 13.46 19.40
N LEU A 390 11.00 13.02 19.37
CA LEU A 390 9.99 13.43 20.34
C LEU A 390 10.21 12.81 21.73
N LEU A 391 10.62 11.54 21.82
CA LEU A 391 10.80 10.87 23.12
C LEU A 391 12.00 11.43 23.91
N PRO A 392 13.16 11.73 23.30
CA PRO A 392 14.26 12.41 24.01
C PRO A 392 13.92 13.84 24.44
N GLU A 393 13.12 14.56 23.66
CA GLU A 393 12.72 15.94 23.97
C GLU A 393 11.68 16.01 25.11
N TYR A 394 10.80 15.01 25.20
CA TYR A 394 9.74 14.94 26.22
C TYR A 394 9.77 13.61 26.98
N PRO A 395 10.81 13.35 27.80
CA PRO A 395 10.89 12.12 28.57
C PRO A 395 9.85 12.09 29.69
N ILE A 396 9.29 10.91 29.97
CA ILE A 396 8.51 10.72 31.19
C ILE A 396 9.49 10.61 32.38
N ASP A 397 9.46 11.58 33.28
CA ASP A 397 10.36 11.65 34.45
C ASP A 397 10.28 10.44 35.40
N SER A 398 9.16 9.69 35.39
CA SER A 398 9.01 8.47 36.19
C SER A 398 9.87 7.29 35.72
N ARG A 399 10.49 7.37 34.53
CA ARG A 399 11.23 6.26 33.90
C ARG A 399 12.73 6.52 33.72
N GLN A 400 13.27 7.63 34.23
CA GLN A 400 14.71 7.89 34.24
C GLN A 400 15.44 6.79 35.06
N PRO A 401 16.47 6.10 34.51
CA PRO A 401 17.26 5.12 35.26
C PRO A 401 17.96 5.75 36.48
N ARG A 402 18.15 7.07 36.47
CA ARG A 402 18.72 7.84 37.59
C ARG A 402 17.75 8.05 38.75
N ALA A 403 16.43 8.03 38.51
CA ALA A 403 15.41 8.14 39.56
C ALA A 403 15.25 6.83 40.36
N LYS A 404 15.64 5.68 39.79
CA LYS A 404 15.67 4.40 40.51
C LYS A 404 16.71 4.35 41.63
N HIS A 405 17.71 5.24 41.62
CA HIS A 405 18.73 5.32 42.67
C HIS A 405 18.38 6.27 43.82
N ALA A 406 17.28 7.05 43.74
CA ALA A 406 16.87 7.95 44.82
C ALA A 406 15.87 7.31 45.80
N ASN A 407 15.15 6.27 45.39
CA ASN A 407 14.05 5.69 46.19
C ASN A 407 14.37 4.27 46.66
N PHE A 408 15.41 4.14 47.49
CA PHE A 408 15.70 2.91 48.24
C PHE A 408 14.95 2.86 49.58
N ARG A 409 13.71 3.40 49.68
CA ARG A 409 12.96 3.29 50.94
C ARG A 409 11.47 3.57 50.85
N THR A 410 10.73 2.85 50.01
CA THR A 410 9.31 2.57 50.33
C THR A 410 8.84 1.33 49.61
N GLN A 411 8.45 0.37 50.44
CA GLN A 411 7.64 -0.83 50.22
C GLN A 411 7.17 -1.13 48.79
N ALA A 412 7.59 -2.31 48.35
CA ALA A 412 7.05 -3.07 47.24
C ALA A 412 5.51 -3.10 47.24
N GLN A 413 4.91 -2.40 46.29
CA GLN A 413 3.77 -2.95 45.56
C GLN A 413 4.31 -3.57 44.27
N PRO A 414 3.86 -4.77 43.87
CA PRO A 414 4.15 -5.26 42.54
C PRO A 414 3.33 -4.38 41.59
N GLU A 415 3.97 -3.41 40.96
CA GLU A 415 3.37 -2.76 39.80
C GLU A 415 3.01 -3.88 38.83
N GLN A 416 1.71 -3.96 38.55
CA GLN A 416 1.15 -4.83 37.52
C GLN A 416 2.07 -4.73 36.32
N SER A 417 2.62 -5.85 35.87
CA SER A 417 3.50 -5.90 34.70
C SER A 417 2.70 -5.50 33.47
N SER A 418 2.48 -4.19 33.30
CA SER A 418 1.91 -3.63 32.10
C SER A 418 2.81 -4.06 30.96
N ASP A 419 2.18 -4.56 29.90
CA ASP A 419 2.90 -5.07 28.75
C ASP A 419 3.89 -4.00 28.26
N GLU A 420 5.13 -4.37 27.95
CA GLU A 420 6.18 -3.45 27.49
C GLU A 420 5.70 -2.58 26.31
N VAL A 421 4.82 -3.15 25.47
CA VAL A 421 4.16 -2.45 24.37
C VAL A 421 3.30 -1.29 24.88
N VAL A 422 2.51 -1.53 25.92
CA VAL A 422 1.63 -0.54 26.54
C VAL A 422 2.47 0.57 27.17
N GLN A 423 3.56 0.20 27.85
CA GLN A 423 4.47 1.18 28.43
C GLN A 423 5.07 2.09 27.37
N LEU A 424 5.55 1.54 26.25
CA LEU A 424 6.13 2.35 25.18
C LEU A 424 5.05 3.24 24.52
N ALA A 425 3.85 2.71 24.30
CA ALA A 425 2.72 3.49 23.77
C ALA A 425 2.32 4.66 24.69
N GLU A 426 2.31 4.46 26.00
CA GLU A 426 2.07 5.54 26.98
C GLU A 426 3.15 6.63 26.90
N ALA A 427 4.42 6.25 26.70
CA ALA A 427 5.52 7.19 26.53
C ALA A 427 5.33 8.08 25.31
N TRP A 428 4.94 7.49 24.19
CA TRP A 428 4.61 8.21 22.97
C TRP A 428 3.37 9.11 23.13
N ALA A 429 2.33 8.64 23.80
CA ALA A 429 1.13 9.43 24.06
C ALA A 429 1.44 10.67 24.91
N PHE A 430 2.27 10.50 25.94
CA PHE A 430 2.73 11.61 26.78
C PHE A 430 3.59 12.60 25.99
N ALA A 431 4.61 12.12 25.27
CA ALA A 431 5.51 12.97 24.49
C ALA A 431 4.76 13.75 23.41
N ALA A 432 3.82 13.10 22.71
CA ALA A 432 2.97 13.76 21.72
C ALA A 432 2.06 14.83 22.35
N GLY A 433 1.49 14.55 23.53
CA GLY A 433 0.70 15.53 24.28
C GLY A 433 1.53 16.74 24.73
N ALA A 434 2.74 16.50 25.24
CA ALA A 434 3.66 17.53 25.69
C ALA A 434 4.17 18.40 24.52
N ALA A 435 4.54 17.79 23.39
CA ALA A 435 4.92 18.50 22.17
C ALA A 435 3.75 19.32 21.59
N GLY A 436 2.52 18.80 21.66
CA GLY A 436 1.33 19.54 21.25
C GLY A 436 1.00 20.71 22.18
N ALA A 437 1.30 20.61 23.47
CA ALA A 437 1.18 21.72 24.41
C ALA A 437 2.25 22.79 24.14
N SER A 438 3.52 22.41 24.06
CA SER A 438 4.62 23.35 23.81
C SER A 438 4.48 24.06 22.46
N GLY A 439 4.04 23.36 21.42
CA GLY A 439 3.76 23.96 20.11
C GLY A 439 2.63 24.99 20.18
N ARG A 440 1.57 24.74 20.97
CA ARG A 440 0.49 25.72 21.20
C ARG A 440 1.00 26.93 21.97
N ASP A 441 1.80 26.73 23.01
CA ASP A 441 2.37 27.81 23.81
C ASP A 441 3.30 28.69 22.96
N TYR A 442 4.14 28.09 22.11
CA TYR A 442 5.00 28.81 21.18
C TYR A 442 4.21 29.63 20.15
N VAL A 443 3.16 29.05 19.56
CA VAL A 443 2.29 29.78 18.62
C VAL A 443 1.60 30.93 19.36
N GLN A 444 1.10 30.70 20.57
CA GLN A 444 0.46 31.73 21.37
C GLN A 444 1.43 32.88 21.67
N GLU A 445 2.67 32.59 22.06
CA GLU A 445 3.72 33.60 22.27
C GLU A 445 4.00 34.40 20.99
N LYS A 446 4.11 33.73 19.82
CA LYS A 446 4.32 34.41 18.54
C LYS A 446 3.12 35.24 18.10
N VAL A 447 1.91 34.81 18.41
CA VAL A 447 0.70 35.59 18.15
C VAL A 447 0.68 36.84 19.03
N VAL A 448 0.99 36.72 20.33
CA VAL A 448 1.08 37.87 21.24
C VAL A 448 2.13 38.86 20.74
N LEU A 449 3.34 38.40 20.43
CA LEU A 449 4.40 39.26 19.88
C LEU A 449 3.97 39.91 18.56
N GLY A 450 3.31 39.17 17.68
CA GLY A 450 2.77 39.70 16.42
C GLY A 450 1.71 40.77 16.65
N THR A 451 0.84 40.60 17.66
CA THR A 451 -0.17 41.60 18.02
C THR A 451 0.45 42.85 18.64
N GLU A 452 1.49 42.70 19.47
CA GLU A 452 2.24 43.83 20.04
C GLU A 452 2.91 44.64 18.94
N VAL A 453 3.65 43.98 18.03
CA VAL A 453 4.30 44.66 16.89
C VAL A 453 3.27 45.32 15.98
N ALA A 454 2.11 44.70 15.75
CA ALA A 454 1.04 45.31 14.97
C ALA A 454 0.41 46.52 15.67
N GLN A 455 0.30 46.50 17.00
CA GLN A 455 -0.16 47.65 17.79
C GLN A 455 0.87 48.78 17.75
N ASP A 456 2.16 48.50 17.90
CA ASP A 456 3.23 49.48 17.79
C ASP A 456 3.28 50.12 16.39
N ALA A 457 3.13 49.30 15.35
CA ALA A 457 3.00 49.79 13.98
C ALA A 457 1.76 50.69 13.79
N ARG A 458 0.63 50.35 14.42
CA ARG A 458 -0.57 51.18 14.39
C ARG A 458 -0.39 52.49 15.15
N GLN A 459 0.28 52.47 16.30
CA GLN A 459 0.59 53.67 17.08
C GLN A 459 1.52 54.62 16.31
N THR A 460 2.62 54.10 15.76
CA THR A 460 3.55 54.88 14.95
C THR A 460 2.88 55.48 13.71
N LEU A 461 2.00 54.73 13.03
CA LEU A 461 1.18 55.29 11.95
C LEU A 461 0.25 56.38 12.47
N SER A 462 -0.44 56.16 13.61
CA SER A 462 -1.31 57.18 14.21
C SER A 462 -0.55 58.47 14.51
N ASP A 463 0.69 58.37 15.01
CA ASP A 463 1.54 59.53 15.28
C ASP A 463 1.88 60.28 13.98
N VAL A 464 2.29 59.55 12.93
CA VAL A 464 2.59 60.14 11.62
C VAL A 464 1.35 60.82 11.02
N TYR A 465 0.20 60.16 11.03
CA TYR A 465 -1.07 60.72 10.56
C TYR A 465 -1.49 61.93 11.39
N GLY A 466 -1.27 61.91 12.70
CA GLY A 466 -1.45 63.05 13.61
C GLY A 466 -0.55 64.24 13.24
N THR A 467 0.71 64.02 12.88
CA THR A 467 1.58 65.10 12.37
C THR A 467 1.09 65.68 11.04
N LEU A 468 0.42 64.86 10.22
CA LEU A 468 -0.14 65.24 8.92
C LEU A 468 -1.57 65.82 9.02
N ASN A 469 -2.14 65.94 10.22
CA ASN A 469 -3.53 66.32 10.48
C ASN A 469 -4.55 65.46 9.71
N GLN A 470 -4.28 64.17 9.55
CA GLN A 470 -5.19 63.19 8.93
C GLN A 470 -5.62 62.15 9.98
N ASP A 471 -6.87 61.67 9.90
CA ASP A 471 -7.40 60.68 10.83
C ASP A 471 -7.14 59.26 10.30
N LEU A 472 -6.38 58.46 11.06
CA LEU A 472 -5.97 57.11 10.64
C LEU A 472 -7.16 56.15 10.48
N ASP A 473 -8.16 56.27 11.36
CA ASP A 473 -9.30 55.35 11.37
C ASP A 473 -10.23 55.59 10.15
N GLU A 474 -10.36 56.83 9.67
CA GLU A 474 -11.12 57.12 8.43
C GLU A 474 -10.48 56.53 7.17
N VAL A 475 -9.15 56.50 7.11
CA VAL A 475 -8.40 55.92 5.98
C VAL A 475 -8.49 54.40 5.99
N MET A 476 -8.33 53.79 7.16
CA MET A 476 -8.40 52.33 7.33
C MET A 476 -9.83 51.79 7.11
N ASP A 477 -10.87 52.52 7.54
CA ASP A 477 -12.27 52.15 7.31
C ASP A 477 -12.73 52.45 5.88
N GLY A 478 -12.18 53.49 5.25
CA GLY A 478 -12.40 53.80 3.83
C GLY A 478 -11.95 52.66 2.91
N GLN A 479 -10.86 51.97 3.26
CA GLN A 479 -10.30 50.87 2.47
C GLN A 479 -11.14 49.57 2.61
N LYS A 480 -11.71 49.28 3.78
CA LYS A 480 -12.65 48.16 3.96
C LYS A 480 -13.95 48.33 3.18
N ARG A 481 -14.43 49.57 3.02
CA ARG A 481 -15.64 49.86 2.21
C ARG A 481 -15.40 49.72 0.71
N GLN A 482 -14.18 49.93 0.22
CA GLN A 482 -13.84 49.75 -1.20
C GLN A 482 -13.76 48.29 -1.64
N THR A 483 -13.56 47.34 -0.72
CA THR A 483 -13.55 45.90 -1.02
C THR A 483 -14.93 45.26 -1.09
N SER A 484 -16.00 45.98 -0.71
CA SER A 484 -17.39 45.50 -0.84
C SER A 484 -18.20 46.41 -1.78
N ASN A 485 -18.22 46.05 -3.06
CA ASN A 485 -19.04 46.58 -4.18
C ASN A 485 -19.06 48.11 -4.44
N PRO A 486 -18.78 48.55 -5.69
CA PRO A 486 -18.94 49.94 -6.08
C PRO A 486 -20.39 50.17 -6.56
N THR A 487 -21.23 50.84 -5.76
CA THR A 487 -22.45 51.46 -6.30
C THR A 487 -22.75 52.78 -5.60
N ARG A 488 -22.53 53.85 -6.36
CA ARG A 488 -23.09 55.21 -6.31
C ARG A 488 -23.78 55.64 -5.01
N LEU A 489 -23.34 56.76 -4.41
CA LEU A 489 -24.01 58.05 -4.62
C LEU A 489 -23.21 59.25 -4.06
N ARG A 490 -23.45 60.35 -4.75
CA ARG A 490 -22.99 61.73 -4.66
C ARG A 490 -23.62 62.43 -3.44
N GLY A 491 -22.86 63.23 -2.69
CA GLY A 491 -23.41 64.10 -1.64
C GLY A 491 -22.38 64.59 -0.64
N GLY A 492 -21.51 65.52 -1.07
CA GLY A 492 -20.56 66.17 -0.18
C GLY A 492 -21.22 67.27 0.66
N SER A 493 -21.14 67.14 1.99
CA SER A 493 -21.06 68.30 2.88
C SER A 493 -19.69 68.26 3.56
N ARG A 494 -18.77 69.12 3.13
CA ARG A 494 -17.54 69.41 3.87
C ARG A 494 -17.95 70.15 5.15
N ILE A 495 -18.13 69.40 6.22
CA ILE A 495 -17.97 69.95 7.56
C ILE A 495 -16.47 70.11 7.72
N GLU A 496 -15.99 71.35 7.71
CA GLU A 496 -14.60 71.69 8.03
C GLU A 496 -14.31 71.20 9.45
N LYS A 497 -13.74 70.00 9.56
CA LYS A 497 -13.15 69.52 10.80
C LYS A 497 -11.96 70.43 11.08
N ARG A 498 -11.95 71.04 12.28
CA ARG A 498 -10.86 71.88 12.75
C ARG A 498 -9.54 71.11 12.56
N PRO A 499 -8.51 71.72 11.96
CA PRO A 499 -7.20 71.08 11.90
C PRO A 499 -6.72 70.84 13.33
N THR A 500 -6.66 69.59 13.74
CA THR A 500 -6.17 69.16 15.05
C THR A 500 -4.71 68.76 14.88
N GLY A 501 -3.80 69.56 15.43
CA GLY A 501 -2.37 69.27 15.44
C GLY A 501 -1.53 70.54 15.63
N PRO A 502 -0.23 70.41 15.96
CA PRO A 502 0.65 71.53 16.27
C PRO A 502 0.83 72.52 15.10
N TRP A 503 0.52 72.12 13.87
CA TRP A 503 0.56 72.97 12.67
C TRP A 503 -0.71 73.80 12.44
N SER A 504 -1.79 73.55 13.18
CA SER A 504 -3.06 74.28 13.01
C SER A 504 -3.01 75.74 13.47
N GLN A 505 -1.97 76.11 14.23
CA GLN A 505 -1.71 77.48 14.67
C GLN A 505 -0.93 78.30 13.63
N LEU A 506 -0.39 77.67 12.58
CA LEU A 506 0.37 78.34 11.52
C LEU A 506 -0.55 78.87 10.40
N ASN A 507 -1.68 79.49 10.75
CA ASN A 507 -2.48 80.21 9.77
C ASN A 507 -1.85 81.58 9.51
N GLY A 508 -1.21 81.71 8.34
CA GLY A 508 -0.39 82.84 7.93
C GLY A 508 -1.09 84.20 7.97
N LYS A 509 -0.95 84.89 9.10
CA LYS A 509 -0.94 86.37 9.15
C LYS A 509 0.49 86.83 9.44
N VAL A 510 1.38 86.68 8.46
CA VAL A 510 2.63 87.46 8.43
C VAL A 510 2.25 88.80 7.82
N GLY A 511 2.46 89.88 8.58
CA GLY A 511 2.03 91.23 8.25
C GLY A 511 2.62 91.75 6.94
N VAL A 512 1.78 92.45 6.19
CA VAL A 512 2.20 93.39 5.15
C VAL A 512 2.49 94.71 5.87
N GLU A 513 3.76 95.11 5.90
CA GLU A 513 4.16 96.53 5.97
C GLU A 513 4.81 96.91 4.65
#